data_AF-K0UGS2-F1
#
_entry.id   AF-K0UGS2-F1
#
_cell.length_a   1.000
_cell.length_b   1.000
_cell.length_c   1.000
_cell.angle_alpha   90.00
_cell.angle_beta   90.00
_cell.angle_gamma   90.00
#
_symmetry.space_group_name_H-M   'P 1'
#
loop_
_entity.id
_entity.type
_entity.pdbx_description
1 polymer ?
#
loop_
_entity_poly.entity_id
_entity_poly.type
_entity_poly.pdbx_seq_one_letter_code
_entity_poly.pdbx_strand_id
1 'polypeptide(L)'
;MPDIRVKDAATLLGVSDDTVRRWIDSGSLPSTKDGAGRTVIDGKALAEFARDHASPPPDPSGVGSSARNRFVGLVTKVTADRVMSEVQMQCGPFTVVSLMSTESARQLGLEPGVVAVAVIKATNVIIDTPAGTS
;
A
#
# COMPACT_ATOMS: atom_id res chain seq x y z
N MET A 1 15.43 -17.79 -0.78
CA MET A 1 14.64 -16.54 -0.72
C MET A 1 15.62 -15.40 -0.87
N PRO A 2 15.24 -14.26 -1.48
CA PRO A 2 16.17 -13.15 -1.64
C PRO A 2 16.53 -12.54 -0.28
N ASP A 3 17.81 -12.19 -0.11
CA ASP A 3 18.31 -11.42 1.03
C ASP A 3 18.00 -9.94 0.79
N ILE A 4 17.10 -9.37 1.60
CA ILE A 4 16.61 -7.99 1.46
C ILE A 4 17.39 -7.10 2.44
N ARG A 5 17.97 -6.00 1.95
CA ARG A 5 18.66 -5.05 2.81
C ARG A 5 17.66 -4.25 3.63
N VAL A 6 18.11 -3.77 4.79
CA VAL A 6 17.30 -2.92 5.70
C VAL A 6 16.64 -1.74 4.97
N LYS A 7 17.37 -1.05 4.09
CA LYS A 7 16.83 0.08 3.31
C LYS A 7 15.68 -0.34 2.38
N ASP A 8 15.85 -1.48 1.70
CA ASP A 8 14.86 -1.99 0.77
C ASP A 8 13.63 -2.49 1.54
N ALA A 9 13.85 -3.16 2.68
CA ALA A 9 12.78 -3.57 3.59
C ALA A 9 12.00 -2.37 4.14
N ALA A 10 12.67 -1.30 4.55
CA ALA A 10 12.02 -0.08 5.02
C ALA A 10 11.12 0.54 3.95
N THR A 11 11.62 0.59 2.72
CA THR A 11 10.85 1.06 1.55
C THR A 11 9.62 0.18 1.32
N LEU A 12 9.78 -1.15 1.31
CA LEU A 12 8.68 -2.11 1.11
C LEU A 12 7.61 -2.03 2.21
N LEU A 13 8.02 -1.76 3.44
CA LEU A 13 7.14 -1.66 4.60
C LEU A 13 6.55 -0.25 4.80
N GLY A 14 6.98 0.74 4.01
CA GLY A 14 6.52 2.12 4.13
C GLY A 14 6.95 2.81 5.43
N VAL A 15 8.11 2.45 5.99
CA VAL A 15 8.66 3.01 7.24
C VAL A 15 10.11 3.49 7.05
N SER A 16 10.69 4.11 8.09
CA SER A 16 12.09 4.53 8.06
C SER A 16 13.05 3.35 8.28
N ASP A 17 14.28 3.45 7.78
CA ASP A 17 15.36 2.48 8.05
C ASP A 17 15.54 2.24 9.56
N ASP A 18 15.43 3.30 10.37
CA ASP A 18 15.58 3.21 11.82
C ASP A 18 14.43 2.44 12.48
N THR A 19 13.22 2.52 11.93
CA THR A 19 12.10 1.71 12.38
C THR A 19 12.39 0.22 12.16
N VAL A 20 12.92 -0.13 10.98
CA VAL A 20 13.29 -1.52 10.68
C VAL A 20 14.44 -2.00 11.57
N ARG A 21 15.47 -1.16 11.79
CA ARG A 21 16.55 -1.48 12.73
C ARG A 21 16.02 -1.74 14.14
N ARG A 22 15.11 -0.91 14.63
CA ARG A 22 14.49 -1.10 15.95
C ARG A 22 13.76 -2.43 16.07
N TRP A 23 13.08 -2.89 15.02
CA TRP A 23 12.42 -4.20 15.02
C TRP A 23 13.40 -5.37 14.97
N ILE A 24 14.54 -5.20 14.30
CA ILE A 24 15.63 -6.17 14.33
C ILE A 24 16.24 -6.25 15.74
N ASP A 25 16.55 -5.09 16.32
CA ASP A 25 17.18 -4.99 17.64
C ASP A 25 16.24 -5.51 18.75
N SER A 26 14.92 -5.35 18.61
CA SER A 26 13.93 -5.92 19.52
C SER A 26 13.67 -7.42 19.31
N GLY A 27 14.28 -8.04 18.30
CA GLY A 27 14.05 -9.44 17.92
C GLY A 27 12.71 -9.72 17.24
N SER A 28 11.94 -8.67 16.92
CA SER A 28 10.64 -8.79 16.27
C SER A 28 10.75 -9.13 14.77
N LEU A 29 11.85 -8.72 14.13
CA LEU A 29 12.16 -9.04 12.74
C LEU A 29 13.51 -9.77 12.65
N PRO A 30 13.55 -11.07 12.32
CA PRO A 30 14.80 -11.81 12.23
C PRO A 30 15.69 -11.28 11.09
N SER A 31 16.99 -11.21 11.33
CA SER A 31 17.99 -10.78 10.33
C SER A 31 19.29 -11.57 10.45
N THR A 32 20.08 -11.57 9.39
CA THR A 32 21.40 -12.19 9.31
C THR A 32 22.41 -11.21 8.71
N LYS A 33 23.68 -11.62 8.64
CA LYS A 33 24.74 -10.89 7.93
C LYS A 33 25.01 -11.57 6.60
N ASP A 34 25.06 -10.81 5.51
CA ASP A 34 25.47 -11.33 4.20
C ASP A 34 26.98 -11.58 4.13
N GLY A 35 27.47 -12.12 3.01
CA GLY A 35 28.90 -12.38 2.80
C GLY A 35 29.81 -11.14 2.84
N ALA A 36 29.23 -9.93 2.85
CA ALA A 36 29.94 -8.65 3.00
C ALA A 36 29.73 -8.01 4.38
N GLY A 37 29.12 -8.72 5.34
CA GLY A 37 28.89 -8.23 6.71
C GLY A 37 27.72 -7.25 6.86
N ARG A 38 26.88 -7.10 5.83
CA ARG A 38 25.71 -6.20 5.86
C ARG A 38 24.51 -6.91 6.46
N THR A 39 23.69 -6.19 7.22
CA THR A 39 22.44 -6.74 7.75
C THR A 39 21.43 -6.95 6.63
N VAL A 40 20.96 -8.18 6.49
CA VAL A 40 19.94 -8.60 5.52
C VAL A 40 18.82 -9.38 6.22
N ILE A 41 17.64 -9.35 5.61
CA ILE A 41 16.42 -9.99 6.10
C ILE A 41 15.99 -11.00 5.03
N ASP A 42 15.68 -12.22 5.44
CA ASP A 42 15.11 -13.21 4.51
C ASP A 42 13.75 -12.72 4.00
N GLY A 43 13.55 -12.73 2.69
CA GLY A 43 12.32 -12.22 2.08
C GLY A 43 11.04 -12.89 2.56
N LYS A 44 11.07 -14.17 2.96
CA LYS A 44 9.91 -14.88 3.53
C LYS A 44 9.56 -14.32 4.90
N ALA A 45 10.58 -14.16 5.76
CA ALA A 45 10.41 -13.62 7.10
C ALA A 45 9.91 -12.16 7.05
N LEU A 46 10.42 -11.36 6.12
CA LEU A 46 9.92 -10.00 5.90
C LEU A 46 8.45 -9.98 5.47
N ALA A 47 8.07 -10.87 4.55
CA ALA A 47 6.69 -10.96 4.07
C ALA A 47 5.72 -11.47 5.14
N GLU A 48 6.16 -12.39 6.01
CA GLU A 48 5.41 -12.82 7.20
C GLU A 48 5.21 -11.65 8.16
N PHE A 49 6.29 -10.97 8.53
CA PHE A 49 6.26 -9.81 9.40
C PHE A 49 5.32 -8.70 8.88
N ALA A 50 5.40 -8.41 7.57
CA ALA A 50 4.57 -7.39 6.93
C ALA A 50 3.07 -7.68 7.04
N ARG A 51 2.66 -8.95 6.96
CA ARG A 51 1.23 -9.32 7.11
C ARG A 51 0.74 -9.10 8.53
N ASP A 52 1.57 -9.42 9.52
CA ASP A 52 1.19 -9.35 10.93
C ASP A 52 1.20 -7.90 11.46
N HIS A 53 1.97 -7.01 10.81
CA HIS A 53 2.16 -5.62 11.23
C HIS A 53 1.49 -4.59 10.31
N ALA A 54 0.73 -5.02 9.30
CA ALA A 54 -0.05 -4.12 8.45
C ALA A 54 -1.17 -3.45 9.27
N SER A 55 -0.98 -2.19 9.65
CA SER A 55 -2.03 -1.35 10.25
C SER A 55 -2.53 -0.33 9.22
N PRO A 56 -3.54 -0.68 8.40
CA PRO A 56 -4.19 0.32 7.56
C PRO A 56 -4.92 1.36 8.45
N PRO A 57 -5.11 2.59 7.96
CA PRO A 57 -5.96 3.56 8.64
C PRO A 57 -7.35 2.98 8.94
N PRO A 58 -7.99 3.38 10.04
CA PRO A 58 -9.37 2.97 10.32
C PRO A 58 -10.27 3.29 9.13
N ASP A 59 -11.03 2.29 8.68
CA ASP A 59 -11.98 2.45 7.59
C ASP A 59 -13.22 3.22 8.10
N PRO A 60 -13.46 4.46 7.63
CA PRO A 60 -14.57 5.26 8.12
C PRO A 60 -15.94 4.78 7.60
N SER A 61 -15.97 3.84 6.64
CA SER A 61 -17.22 3.48 5.96
C SER A 61 -18.07 2.48 6.73
N GLY A 62 -17.49 1.62 7.59
CA GLY A 62 -18.23 0.64 8.39
C GLY A 62 -19.06 -0.41 7.61
N VAL A 63 -18.85 -0.55 6.30
CA VAL A 63 -19.63 -1.46 5.43
C VAL A 63 -18.92 -2.80 5.25
N GLY A 64 -19.64 -3.91 5.46
CA GLY A 64 -19.16 -5.25 5.12
C GLY A 64 -19.01 -5.41 3.60
N SER A 65 -17.79 -5.65 3.12
CA SER A 65 -17.45 -5.74 1.70
C SER A 65 -16.56 -6.96 1.44
N SER A 66 -16.80 -7.67 0.33
CA SER A 66 -15.96 -8.80 -0.11
C SER A 66 -14.64 -8.34 -0.76
N ALA A 67 -14.56 -7.08 -1.19
CA ALA A 67 -13.33 -6.46 -1.65
C ALA A 67 -12.38 -6.24 -0.46
N ARG A 68 -11.22 -6.88 -0.50
CA ARG A 68 -10.22 -6.85 0.59
C ARG A 68 -9.26 -5.66 0.52
N ASN A 69 -9.09 -5.05 -0.64
CA ASN A 69 -8.20 -3.90 -0.80
C ASN A 69 -9.04 -2.63 -0.63
N ARG A 70 -8.90 -2.00 0.54
CA ARG A 70 -9.59 -0.76 0.90
C ARG A 70 -8.56 0.28 1.24
N PHE A 71 -8.55 1.36 0.48
CA PHE A 71 -7.56 2.43 0.61
C PHE A 71 -8.27 3.70 1.02
N VAL A 72 -8.15 4.05 2.30
CA VAL A 72 -8.60 5.35 2.81
C VAL A 72 -7.66 6.43 2.27
N GLY A 73 -8.21 7.48 1.69
CA GLY A 73 -7.41 8.54 1.11
C GLY A 73 -8.17 9.84 0.91
N LEU A 74 -7.41 10.87 0.53
CA LEU A 74 -7.91 12.19 0.22
C LEU A 74 -8.08 12.31 -1.30
N VAL A 75 -9.25 12.73 -1.77
CA VAL A 75 -9.45 13.10 -3.17
C VAL A 75 -8.58 14.30 -3.47
N THR A 76 -7.73 14.20 -4.49
CA THR A 76 -6.80 15.26 -4.91
C THR A 76 -7.23 15.94 -6.20
N LYS A 77 -7.99 15.23 -7.05
CA LYS A 77 -8.48 15.75 -8.34
C LYS A 77 -9.73 15.02 -8.78
N VAL A 78 -10.67 15.76 -9.38
CA VAL A 78 -11.81 15.21 -10.11
C VAL A 78 -11.90 15.87 -11.48
N THR A 79 -11.84 15.06 -12.54
CA THR A 79 -12.03 15.51 -13.92
C THR A 79 -13.30 14.86 -14.45
N ALA A 80 -14.36 15.65 -14.62
CA ALA A 80 -15.66 15.15 -15.06
C ALA A 80 -15.92 15.49 -16.53
N ASP A 81 -16.31 14.49 -17.30
CA ASP A 81 -16.93 14.66 -18.62
C ASP A 81 -18.46 14.43 -18.53
N ARG A 82 -19.14 14.35 -19.69
CA ARG A 82 -20.59 14.18 -19.75
C ARG A 82 -21.09 12.86 -19.13
N VAL A 83 -20.32 11.78 -19.24
CA VAL A 83 -20.72 10.42 -18.88
C VAL A 83 -19.83 9.84 -17.80
N MET A 84 -18.52 10.06 -17.90
CA MET A 84 -17.47 9.50 -17.07
C MET A 84 -16.70 10.59 -16.33
N SER A 85 -16.20 10.23 -15.16
CA SER A 85 -15.32 11.05 -14.35
C SER A 85 -14.09 10.26 -13.95
N GLU A 86 -12.94 10.92 -14.03
CA GLU A 86 -11.71 10.48 -13.42
C GLU A 86 -11.59 11.10 -12.03
N VAL A 87 -11.42 10.26 -11.02
CA VAL A 87 -11.19 10.66 -9.63
C VAL A 87 -9.80 10.17 -9.22
N GLN A 88 -8.96 11.08 -8.75
CA GLN A 88 -7.64 10.76 -8.20
C GLN A 88 -7.65 10.96 -6.69
N MET A 89 -7.06 10.01 -5.98
CA MET A 89 -6.96 10.00 -4.52
C MET A 89 -5.53 9.74 -4.07
N GLN A 90 -5.10 10.43 -3.02
CA GLN A 90 -3.87 10.10 -2.28
C GLN A 90 -4.23 9.20 -1.10
N CYS A 91 -3.78 7.94 -1.15
CA CYS A 91 -4.02 6.91 -0.15
C CYS A 91 -2.69 6.46 0.48
N GLY A 92 -2.29 7.09 1.58
CA GLY A 92 -0.96 6.89 2.15
C GLY A 92 0.13 7.26 1.13
N PRO A 93 1.11 6.40 0.82
CA PRO A 93 2.13 6.67 -0.20
C PRO A 93 1.65 6.45 -1.64
N PHE A 94 0.43 5.96 -1.85
CA PHE A 94 -0.06 5.55 -3.17
C PHE A 94 -1.04 6.57 -3.76
N THR A 95 -0.93 6.84 -5.07
CA THR A 95 -2.00 7.51 -5.83
C THR A 95 -2.92 6.46 -6.42
N VAL A 96 -4.22 6.56 -6.13
CA VAL A 96 -5.25 5.69 -6.68
C VAL A 96 -6.11 6.48 -7.66
N VAL A 97 -6.35 5.93 -8.85
CA VAL A 97 -7.21 6.54 -9.88
C VAL A 97 -8.40 5.64 -10.13
N SER A 98 -9.59 6.23 -10.14
CA SER A 98 -10.85 5.55 -10.47
C SER A 98 -11.54 6.24 -11.64
N LEU A 99 -11.99 5.45 -12.60
CA LEU A 99 -12.94 5.87 -13.62
C LEU A 99 -14.32 5.39 -13.21
N MET A 100 -15.27 6.31 -13.08
CA MET A 100 -16.65 6.02 -12.72
C MET A 100 -17.61 6.95 -13.47
N SER A 101 -18.91 6.69 -13.42
CA SER A 101 -19.86 7.60 -14.04
C SER A 101 -19.83 8.97 -13.35
N THR A 102 -20.02 10.03 -14.13
CA THR A 102 -20.12 11.40 -13.59
C THR A 102 -21.28 11.54 -12.62
N GLU A 103 -22.36 10.79 -12.82
CA GLU A 103 -23.48 10.73 -11.88
C GLU A 103 -23.05 10.18 -10.52
N SER A 104 -22.36 9.04 -10.48
CA SER A 104 -21.87 8.44 -9.23
C SER A 104 -20.89 9.36 -8.51
N ALA A 105 -19.97 9.99 -9.24
CA ALA A 105 -19.01 10.92 -8.63
C ALA A 105 -19.72 12.11 -7.97
N ARG A 106 -20.76 12.66 -8.60
CA ARG A 106 -21.59 13.74 -8.03
C ARG A 106 -22.42 13.26 -6.85
N GLN A 107 -23.05 12.08 -6.95
CA GLN A 107 -23.87 11.52 -5.88
C GLN A 107 -23.05 11.26 -4.61
N LEU A 108 -21.80 10.84 -4.78
CA LEU A 108 -20.84 10.64 -3.69
C LEU A 108 -20.20 11.96 -3.21
N GLY A 109 -20.50 13.09 -3.84
CA GLY A 109 -19.94 14.40 -3.49
C GLY A 109 -18.42 14.45 -3.63
N LEU A 110 -17.84 13.75 -4.60
CA LEU A 110 -16.38 13.68 -4.75
C LEU A 110 -15.84 15.01 -5.30
N GLU A 111 -14.97 15.63 -4.53
CA GLU A 111 -14.22 16.84 -4.89
C GLU A 111 -12.88 16.87 -4.15
N PRO A 112 -11.88 17.62 -4.63
CA PRO A 112 -10.60 17.76 -3.93
C PRO A 112 -10.77 18.16 -2.46
N GLY A 113 -10.17 17.39 -1.55
CA GLY A 113 -10.29 17.58 -0.09
C GLY A 113 -11.25 16.61 0.60
N VAL A 114 -12.06 15.84 -0.14
CA VAL A 114 -12.94 14.82 0.44
C VAL A 114 -12.15 13.58 0.83
N VAL A 115 -12.37 13.07 2.05
CA VAL A 115 -11.87 11.76 2.46
C VAL A 115 -12.81 10.69 1.93
N ALA A 116 -12.28 9.75 1.16
CA ALA A 116 -13.04 8.64 0.59
C ALA A 116 -12.28 7.31 0.76
N VAL A 117 -12.97 6.21 0.48
CA VAL A 117 -12.37 4.86 0.51
C VAL A 117 -12.42 4.28 -0.88
N ALA A 118 -11.26 4.08 -1.50
CA ALA A 118 -11.15 3.34 -2.75
C ALA A 118 -11.25 1.84 -2.44
N VAL A 119 -12.28 1.20 -3.01
CA VAL A 119 -12.56 -0.22 -2.82
C VAL A 119 -12.20 -0.97 -4.09
N ILE A 120 -11.17 -1.80 -4.03
CA ILE A 120 -10.64 -2.54 -5.18
C ILE A 120 -10.85 -4.03 -4.95
N LYS A 121 -11.45 -4.71 -5.93
CA LYS A 121 -11.63 -6.16 -5.88
C LYS A 121 -10.25 -6.84 -5.86
N ALA A 122 -10.01 -7.71 -4.88
CA ALA A 122 -8.71 -8.34 -4.66
C ALA A 122 -8.19 -9.14 -5.87
N THR A 123 -9.09 -9.61 -6.74
CA THR A 123 -8.75 -10.37 -7.95
C THR A 123 -8.29 -9.50 -9.12
N ASN A 124 -8.37 -8.17 -9.02
CA ASN A 124 -7.95 -7.26 -10.07
C ASN A 124 -6.58 -6.66 -9.72
N VAL A 125 -5.53 -7.49 -9.84
CA VAL A 125 -4.15 -7.16 -9.49
C VAL A 125 -3.21 -7.64 -10.59
N ILE A 126 -2.21 -6.82 -10.90
CA ILE A 126 -1.07 -7.16 -11.76
C ILE A 126 0.15 -7.23 -10.84
N ILE A 127 0.97 -8.28 -10.98
CA ILE A 127 2.19 -8.47 -10.21
C ILE A 127 3.36 -8.49 -11.17
N ASP A 128 4.26 -7.52 -11.01
CA ASP A 128 5.53 -7.47 -11.71
C ASP A 128 6.67 -7.75 -10.70
N THR A 129 7.76 -8.35 -11.19
CA THR A 129 8.99 -8.50 -10.42
C THR A 129 10.11 -7.74 -11.14
N PRO A 130 11.06 -7.10 -10.43
CA PRO A 130 12.27 -6.58 -11.07
C PRO A 130 12.92 -7.70 -11.88
N ALA A 131 13.35 -7.40 -13.11
CA ALA A 131 13.87 -8.39 -14.06
C ALA A 131 14.70 -9.47 -13.34
N GLY A 132 14.23 -10.72 -13.41
CA GLY A 132 14.77 -11.82 -12.63
C GLY A 132 16.28 -11.87 -12.76
N THR A 133 16.99 -11.72 -11.64
CA THR A 133 18.39 -12.13 -11.58
C THR A 133 18.35 -13.65 -11.51
N SER A 134 18.29 -14.28 -12.69
CA SER A 134 18.62 -15.69 -12.88
C SER A 134 20.11 -15.92 -12.66
#